data_AF-A0A2N1VLJ7-F1
#
_entry.id   AF-A0A2N1VLJ7-F1
#
_cell.length_a   1.000
_cell.length_b   1.000
_cell.length_c   1.000
_cell.angle_alpha   90.00
_cell.angle_beta   90.00
_cell.angle_gamma   90.00
#
_symmetry.space_group_name_H-M   'P 1'
#
loop_
_entity.id
_entity.type
_entity.pdbx_description
1 polymer ?
#
loop_
_entity_poly.entity_id
_entity_poly.type
_entity_poly.pdbx_seq_one_letter_code
_entity_poly.pdbx_strand_id
1 'polypeptide(L)'
;MKNRIKLYALIIVAATSTLFFVQCGGGDDAASNDPMKNKGIGPVKTVTIGEIDQTMAAEGKEIFDSKCSACHKMESKYIGPMLKGVTERRTPEWIMNMILNPEEMLKKDPIAKQLMKEYSAPMANQGIKQDEARKILEYFRTVK
;
A
#
# COMPACT_ATOMS: atom_id res chain seq x y z
N MET A 1 -36.96 -16.97 68.86
CA MET A 1 -37.39 -15.85 68.00
C MET A 1 -37.49 -16.34 66.56
N LYS A 2 -38.68 -16.23 65.97
CA LYS A 2 -39.02 -16.16 64.52
C LYS A 2 -38.38 -17.23 63.59
N ASN A 3 -39.03 -18.34 63.23
CA ASN A 3 -40.19 -18.50 62.32
C ASN A 3 -39.83 -18.30 60.82
N ARG A 4 -40.01 -19.38 60.03
CA ARG A 4 -40.66 -19.47 58.67
C ARG A 4 -39.87 -20.10 57.50
N ILE A 5 -40.23 -21.36 57.24
CA ILE A 5 -40.72 -21.99 55.99
C ILE A 5 -40.82 -21.11 54.72
N LYS A 6 -40.36 -21.67 53.57
CA LYS A 6 -40.90 -21.71 52.17
C LYS A 6 -39.71 -21.94 51.21
N LEU A 7 -39.49 -23.06 50.50
CA LEU A 7 -40.25 -23.83 49.48
C LEU A 7 -40.69 -23.02 48.26
N TYR A 8 -40.32 -23.55 47.08
CA TYR A 8 -40.62 -23.15 45.68
C TYR A 8 -39.83 -21.95 45.15
N ALA A 9 -39.48 -21.82 43.88
CA ALA A 9 -39.40 -22.66 42.69
C ALA A 9 -38.99 -21.68 41.58
N LEU A 10 -38.32 -22.15 40.52
CA LEU A 10 -38.33 -21.54 39.18
C LEU A 10 -37.59 -20.19 39.11
N ILE A 11 -36.63 -19.96 38.20
CA ILE A 11 -36.89 -19.28 36.93
C ILE A 11 -35.53 -19.01 36.23
N ILE A 12 -35.49 -19.37 34.95
CA ILE A 12 -34.67 -18.86 33.84
C ILE A 12 -33.22 -19.36 33.70
N VAL A 13 -33.11 -20.43 32.91
CA VAL A 13 -31.98 -20.66 31.99
C VAL A 13 -31.94 -19.50 30.99
N ALA A 14 -31.07 -18.52 31.20
CA ALA A 14 -30.73 -17.54 30.18
C ALA A 14 -29.69 -18.16 29.25
N ALA A 15 -30.16 -18.83 28.19
CA ALA A 15 -29.33 -19.21 27.05
C ALA A 15 -28.91 -17.94 26.30
N THR A 16 -27.82 -17.32 26.73
CA THR A 16 -27.18 -16.25 25.97
C THR A 16 -26.48 -16.87 24.77
N SER A 17 -27.21 -16.87 23.66
CA SER A 17 -26.68 -17.06 22.30
C SER A 17 -25.53 -16.09 22.09
N THR A 18 -24.31 -16.54 22.38
CA THR A 18 -23.10 -15.87 21.93
C THR A 18 -22.93 -16.21 20.46
N LEU A 19 -23.53 -15.36 19.63
CA LEU A 19 -23.17 -15.21 18.23
C LEU A 19 -21.67 -14.88 18.17
N PHE A 20 -20.84 -15.91 18.08
CA PHE A 20 -19.47 -15.79 17.60
C PHE A 20 -19.54 -15.40 16.12
N PHE A 21 -19.60 -14.09 15.88
CA PHE A 21 -19.21 -13.54 14.58
C PHE A 21 -17.75 -13.91 14.37
N VAL A 22 -17.51 -14.93 13.55
CA VAL A 22 -16.22 -15.17 12.92
C VAL A 22 -15.97 -13.99 11.99
N GLN A 23 -15.39 -12.94 12.55
CA GLN A 23 -14.82 -11.83 11.80
C GLN A 23 -13.57 -12.39 11.11
N CYS A 24 -13.73 -12.88 9.88
CA CYS A 24 -12.62 -13.15 9.00
C CYS A 24 -12.02 -11.79 8.59
N GLY A 25 -11.05 -11.32 9.39
CA GLY A 25 -10.31 -10.10 9.12
C GLY A 25 -9.44 -10.29 7.87
N GLY A 26 -9.91 -9.77 6.73
CA GLY A 26 -9.05 -9.50 5.58
C GLY A 26 -8.06 -8.41 5.97
N GLY A 27 -6.81 -8.81 6.21
CA GLY A 27 -5.77 -7.94 6.74
C GLY A 27 -5.49 -6.73 5.86
N ASP A 28 -5.41 -5.56 6.49
CA ASP A 28 -5.03 -4.31 5.88
C ASP A 28 -3.52 -4.33 5.52
N ASP A 29 -3.21 -4.73 4.29
CA ASP A 29 -1.85 -4.83 3.74
C ASP A 29 -1.07 -3.48 3.68
N ALA A 30 -1.70 -2.35 3.99
CA ALA A 30 -1.12 -1.01 3.90
C ALA A 30 -0.11 -0.68 5.03
N ALA A 31 -0.04 -1.49 6.09
CA ALA A 31 0.79 -1.23 7.27
C ALA A 31 2.01 -2.18 7.42
N SER A 32 2.23 -3.08 6.47
CA SER A 32 3.31 -4.08 6.56
C SER A 32 4.69 -3.45 6.41
N ASN A 33 5.68 -3.91 7.18
CA ASN A 33 7.09 -3.55 6.97
C ASN A 33 7.76 -4.41 5.87
N ASP A 34 7.08 -5.45 5.38
CA ASP A 34 7.57 -6.30 4.30
C ASP A 34 7.33 -5.61 2.95
N PRO A 35 8.38 -5.23 2.21
CA PRO A 35 8.25 -4.44 1.00
C PRO A 35 7.56 -5.17 -0.17
N MET A 36 7.44 -6.50 -0.10
CA MET A 36 6.73 -7.30 -1.10
C MET A 36 5.31 -7.69 -0.66
N LYS A 37 4.86 -7.23 0.52
CA LYS A 37 3.47 -7.36 0.96
C LYS A 37 2.79 -6.01 1.16
N ASN A 38 3.55 -4.98 1.48
CA ASN A 38 3.04 -3.64 1.67
C ASN A 38 2.54 -3.06 0.34
N LYS A 39 1.27 -2.65 0.29
CA LYS A 39 0.63 -2.01 -0.87
C LYS A 39 0.63 -0.47 -0.81
N GLY A 40 1.08 0.10 0.30
CA GLY A 40 1.09 1.52 0.58
C GLY A 40 -0.29 2.08 0.93
N ILE A 41 -0.35 3.40 1.00
CA ILE A 41 -1.51 4.18 1.41
C ILE A 41 -1.93 5.04 0.22
N GLY A 42 -3.05 4.65 -0.39
CA GLY A 42 -3.60 5.37 -1.54
C GLY A 42 -4.76 4.63 -2.19
N PRO A 43 -5.22 5.13 -3.35
CA PRO A 43 -6.40 4.62 -4.05
C PRO A 43 -6.17 3.26 -4.72
N VAL A 44 -4.92 2.85 -4.97
CA VAL A 44 -4.62 1.61 -5.67
C VAL A 44 -4.56 0.45 -4.68
N LYS A 45 -5.54 -0.45 -4.73
CA LYS A 45 -5.62 -1.63 -3.83
C LYS A 45 -5.21 -2.94 -4.47
N THR A 46 -5.36 -3.02 -5.79
CA THR A 46 -5.05 -4.19 -6.61
C THR A 46 -4.58 -3.71 -7.97
N VAL A 47 -3.56 -4.35 -8.53
CA VAL A 47 -3.11 -4.16 -9.91
C VAL A 47 -3.04 -5.52 -10.60
N THR A 48 -3.73 -5.64 -11.74
CA THR A 48 -3.58 -6.82 -12.60
C THR A 48 -2.31 -6.68 -13.44
N ILE A 49 -1.43 -7.66 -13.32
CA ILE A 49 -0.17 -7.75 -14.06
C ILE A 49 -0.25 -8.93 -15.03
N GLY A 50 -0.11 -8.66 -16.33
CA GLY A 50 -0.04 -9.66 -17.38
C GLY A 50 1.32 -9.64 -18.08
N GLU A 51 1.36 -10.02 -19.36
CA GLU A 51 2.52 -9.78 -20.21
C GLU A 51 2.88 -8.29 -20.29
N ILE A 52 4.11 -7.98 -20.68
CA ILE A 52 4.54 -6.58 -20.84
C ILE A 52 3.88 -5.99 -22.08
N ASP A 53 3.15 -4.89 -21.89
CA ASP A 53 2.65 -4.05 -22.98
C ASP A 53 3.72 -3.00 -23.34
N GLN A 54 4.37 -3.20 -24.49
CA GLN A 54 5.46 -2.35 -24.96
C GLN A 54 4.99 -0.92 -25.30
N THR A 55 3.77 -0.75 -25.80
CA THR A 55 3.21 0.57 -26.12
C THR A 55 2.96 1.35 -24.83
N MET A 56 2.33 0.70 -23.85
CA MET A 56 2.09 1.28 -22.53
C MET A 56 3.41 1.62 -21.81
N ALA A 57 4.42 0.76 -21.92
CA ALA A 57 5.75 1.03 -21.39
C ALA A 57 6.44 2.23 -22.06
N ALA A 58 6.30 2.39 -23.38
CA ALA A 58 6.85 3.53 -24.10
C ALA A 58 6.20 4.86 -23.63
N GLU A 59 4.86 4.90 -23.52
CA GLU A 59 4.15 6.06 -22.97
C GLU A 59 4.57 6.33 -21.51
N GLY A 60 4.73 5.29 -20.71
CA GLY A 60 5.21 5.39 -19.33
C GLY A 60 6.59 6.00 -19.22
N LYS A 61 7.49 5.67 -20.16
CA LYS A 61 8.82 6.24 -20.24
C LYS A 61 8.78 7.74 -20.55
N GLU A 62 7.93 8.18 -21.47
CA GLU A 62 7.80 9.61 -21.78
C GLU A 62 7.32 10.42 -20.57
N ILE A 63 6.36 9.88 -19.82
CA ILE A 63 5.88 10.50 -18.58
C ILE A 63 7.00 10.53 -17.53
N PHE A 64 7.72 9.42 -17.36
CA PHE A 64 8.86 9.34 -16.45
C PHE A 64 9.93 10.39 -16.79
N ASP A 65 10.29 10.53 -18.06
CA ASP A 65 11.30 11.47 -18.53
C ASP A 65 10.88 12.92 -18.22
N SER A 66 9.60 13.24 -18.38
CA SER A 66 9.03 14.57 -18.12
C SER A 66 8.88 14.89 -16.61
N LYS A 67 8.50 13.90 -15.79
CA LYS A 67 8.00 14.15 -14.42
C LYS A 67 8.85 13.56 -13.30
N CYS A 68 9.76 12.64 -13.60
CA CYS A 68 10.47 11.84 -12.58
C CYS A 68 12.00 11.89 -12.73
N SER A 69 12.51 12.01 -13.97
CA SER A 69 13.94 11.92 -14.30
C SER A 69 14.82 13.03 -13.67
N ALA A 70 14.20 14.14 -13.28
CA ALA A 70 14.85 15.23 -12.56
C ALA A 70 15.36 14.78 -11.18
N CYS A 71 14.66 13.85 -10.52
CA CYS A 71 14.99 13.38 -9.17
C CYS A 71 15.51 11.95 -9.14
N HIS A 72 15.03 11.08 -10.04
CA HIS A 72 15.37 9.66 -10.06
C HIS A 72 16.25 9.31 -11.25
N LYS A 73 17.24 8.44 -11.00
CA LYS A 73 18.04 7.78 -12.02
C LYS A 73 17.76 6.29 -12.00
N MET A 74 18.03 5.61 -13.12
CA MET A 74 17.81 4.18 -13.19
C MET A 74 18.85 3.40 -12.39
N GLU A 75 20.12 3.74 -12.53
CA GLU A 75 21.23 2.90 -12.04
C GLU A 75 22.03 3.52 -10.88
N SER A 76 21.60 4.68 -10.38
CA SER A 76 22.30 5.39 -9.30
C SER A 76 21.35 6.13 -8.39
N LYS A 77 21.78 6.34 -7.14
CA LYS A 77 21.13 7.25 -6.21
C LYS A 77 21.39 8.68 -6.67
N TYR A 78 20.40 9.56 -6.52
CA TYR A 78 20.53 10.98 -6.81
C TYR A 78 19.79 11.79 -5.74
N ILE A 79 18.80 12.59 -6.13
CA ILE A 79 17.87 13.22 -5.19
C ILE A 79 16.95 12.16 -4.58
N GLY A 80 16.45 11.25 -5.42
CA GLY A 80 15.69 10.08 -5.01
C GLY A 80 16.47 8.77 -5.17
N PRO A 81 15.89 7.64 -4.70
CA PRO A 81 16.45 6.30 -4.90
C PRO A 81 16.54 5.93 -6.38
N MET A 82 17.46 5.02 -6.69
CA MET A 82 17.51 4.39 -8.01
C MET A 82 16.27 3.52 -8.28
N LEU A 83 15.88 3.40 -9.55
CA LEU A 83 14.61 2.76 -9.94
C LEU A 83 14.74 1.48 -10.77
N LYS A 84 15.91 1.15 -11.31
CA LYS A 84 16.13 -0.15 -11.95
C LYS A 84 15.83 -1.29 -10.97
N GLY A 85 15.06 -2.27 -11.42
CA GLY A 85 14.60 -3.40 -10.63
C GLY A 85 13.59 -3.04 -9.52
N VAL A 86 13.00 -1.82 -9.50
CA VAL A 86 12.08 -1.42 -8.40
C VAL A 86 10.90 -2.37 -8.22
N THR A 87 10.42 -2.99 -9.29
CA THR A 87 9.32 -3.96 -9.27
C THR A 87 9.70 -5.30 -8.62
N GLU A 88 11.00 -5.57 -8.44
CA GLU A 88 11.49 -6.77 -7.73
C GLU A 88 11.61 -6.54 -6.23
N ARG A 89 11.52 -5.28 -5.80
CA ARG A 89 11.69 -4.86 -4.41
C ARG A 89 10.46 -4.17 -3.84
N ARG A 90 9.42 -3.88 -4.62
CA ARG A 90 8.18 -3.25 -4.16
C ARG A 90 6.99 -3.83 -4.91
N THR A 91 5.84 -3.90 -4.24
CA THR A 91 4.59 -4.27 -4.90
C THR A 91 4.18 -3.23 -5.96
N PRO A 92 3.49 -3.64 -7.04
CA PRO A 92 2.92 -2.73 -8.04
C PRO A 92 2.04 -1.63 -7.42
N GLU A 93 1.20 -2.00 -6.47
CA GLU A 93 0.30 -1.11 -5.73
C GLU A 93 1.09 -0.04 -4.97
N TRP A 94 2.15 -0.44 -4.27
CA TRP A 94 2.98 0.49 -3.50
C TRP A 94 3.67 1.49 -4.41
N ILE A 95 4.20 1.06 -5.55
CA ILE A 95 4.83 1.93 -6.54
C ILE A 95 3.83 2.98 -7.03
N MET A 96 2.63 2.56 -7.45
CA MET A 96 1.60 3.47 -7.93
C MET A 96 1.12 4.41 -6.81
N ASN A 97 0.90 3.92 -5.59
CA ASN A 97 0.47 4.76 -4.46
C ASN A 97 1.56 5.76 -4.05
N MET A 98 2.84 5.41 -4.14
CA MET A 98 3.94 6.35 -3.90
C MET A 98 3.95 7.49 -4.94
N ILE A 99 3.63 7.19 -6.21
CA ILE A 99 3.54 8.20 -7.28
C ILE A 99 2.31 9.11 -7.07
N LEU A 100 1.16 8.54 -6.71
CA LEU A 100 -0.12 9.23 -6.63
C LEU A 100 -0.35 9.98 -5.32
N ASN A 101 0.23 9.48 -4.21
CA ASN A 101 -0.01 9.99 -2.86
C ASN A 101 1.29 10.12 -2.03
N PRO A 102 2.36 10.73 -2.57
CA PRO A 102 3.67 10.71 -1.91
C PRO A 102 3.63 11.37 -0.53
N GLU A 103 2.89 12.47 -0.34
CA GLU A 103 2.88 13.19 0.94
C GLU A 103 2.35 12.35 2.11
N GLU A 104 1.26 11.61 1.90
CA GLU A 104 0.71 10.75 2.94
C GLU A 104 1.56 9.49 3.13
N MET A 105 2.08 8.92 2.04
CA MET A 105 3.04 7.82 2.08
C MET A 105 4.23 8.19 2.96
N LEU A 106 4.87 9.33 2.72
CA LEU A 106 6.02 9.80 3.49
C LEU A 106 5.70 10.08 4.96
N LYS A 107 4.44 10.39 5.30
CA LYS A 107 4.01 10.63 6.69
C LYS A 107 3.70 9.33 7.43
N LYS A 108 3.11 8.34 6.76
CA LYS A 108 2.45 7.19 7.40
C LYS A 108 3.00 5.83 6.99
N ASP A 109 3.39 5.63 5.74
CA ASP A 109 3.92 4.34 5.26
C ASP A 109 5.31 4.08 5.85
N PRO A 110 5.55 2.94 6.52
CA PRO A 110 6.81 2.70 7.22
C PRO A 110 8.02 2.65 6.28
N ILE A 111 7.85 2.14 5.06
CA ILE A 111 8.91 2.01 4.08
C ILE A 111 9.26 3.39 3.50
N ALA A 112 8.26 4.19 3.12
CA ALA A 112 8.44 5.55 2.62
C ALA A 112 9.11 6.45 3.69
N LYS A 113 8.71 6.32 4.96
CA LYS A 113 9.37 7.02 6.08
C LYS A 113 10.84 6.64 6.23
N GLN A 114 11.17 5.37 6.04
CA GLN A 114 12.56 4.92 6.11
C GLN A 114 13.37 5.47 4.93
N LEU A 115 12.80 5.50 3.73
CA LEU A 115 13.42 6.15 2.58
C LEU A 115 13.66 7.63 2.83
N MET A 116 12.75 8.37 3.47
CA MET A 116 12.96 9.79 3.79
C MET A 116 14.12 10.07 4.75
N LYS A 117 14.51 9.09 5.57
CA LYS A 117 15.70 9.25 6.42
C LYS A 117 16.99 9.12 5.59
N GLU A 118 16.95 8.36 4.51
CA GLU A 118 18.09 8.14 3.59
C GLU A 118 18.16 9.23 2.51
N TYR A 119 17.00 9.71 2.05
CA TYR A 119 16.85 10.74 1.01
C TYR A 119 16.20 11.97 1.62
N SER A 120 16.97 13.03 1.88
CA SER A 120 16.51 14.22 2.61
C SER A 120 15.62 15.18 1.79
N ALA A 121 15.16 14.77 0.61
CA ALA A 121 14.27 15.54 -0.25
C ALA A 121 12.91 14.81 -0.37
N PRO A 122 11.79 15.44 0.05
CA PRO A 122 10.48 14.81 -0.08
C PRO A 122 10.08 14.70 -1.55
N MET A 123 9.53 13.54 -1.93
CA MET A 123 8.89 13.39 -3.23
C MET A 123 7.61 14.24 -3.26
N ALA A 124 7.57 15.25 -4.13
CA ALA A 124 6.39 16.10 -4.31
C ALA A 124 5.38 15.42 -5.24
N ASN A 125 4.09 15.69 -5.02
CA ASN A 125 3.03 15.24 -5.94
C ASN A 125 3.18 15.95 -7.29
N GLN A 126 3.32 15.17 -8.38
CA GLN A 126 3.52 15.70 -9.74
C GLN A 126 2.21 15.85 -10.54
N GLY A 127 1.05 15.65 -9.90
CA GLY A 127 -0.27 15.71 -10.54
C GLY A 127 -0.56 14.53 -11.46
N ILE A 128 0.11 13.39 -11.24
CA ILE A 128 -0.03 12.17 -12.02
C ILE A 128 -1.40 11.53 -11.77
N LYS A 129 -2.08 11.12 -12.83
CA LYS A 129 -3.33 10.36 -12.77
C LYS A 129 -3.06 8.87 -12.63
N GLN A 130 -4.07 8.11 -12.18
CA GLN A 130 -3.90 6.68 -11.92
C GLN A 130 -3.53 5.87 -13.18
N ASP A 131 -4.06 6.24 -14.35
CA ASP A 131 -3.72 5.62 -15.64
C ASP A 131 -2.28 5.94 -16.05
N GLU A 132 -1.83 7.16 -15.86
CA GLU A 132 -0.43 7.57 -16.08
C GLU A 132 0.52 6.82 -15.12
N ALA A 133 0.16 6.69 -13.85
CA ALA A 133 0.92 5.89 -12.89
C ALA A 133 1.01 4.42 -13.30
N ARG A 134 -0.06 3.86 -13.90
CA ARG A 134 -0.04 2.50 -14.44
C ARG A 134 0.93 2.37 -15.62
N LYS A 135 1.01 3.38 -16.50
CA LYS A 135 1.97 3.42 -17.61
C LYS A 135 3.41 3.50 -17.10
N ILE A 136 3.69 4.39 -16.13
CA ILE A 136 5.01 4.50 -15.49
C ILE A 136 5.42 3.17 -14.84
N LEU A 137 4.49 2.51 -14.14
CA LEU A 137 4.72 1.18 -13.59
C LEU A 137 5.07 0.17 -14.70
N GLU A 138 4.38 0.19 -15.84
CA GLU A 138 4.69 -0.69 -16.97
C GLU A 138 6.10 -0.46 -17.50
N TYR A 139 6.52 0.81 -17.60
CA TYR A 139 7.90 1.14 -17.93
C TYR A 139 8.89 0.55 -16.92
N PHE A 140 8.63 0.68 -15.61
CA PHE A 140 9.51 0.10 -14.59
C PHE A 140 9.65 -1.42 -14.70
N ARG A 141 8.63 -2.13 -15.21
CA ARG A 141 8.70 -3.58 -15.45
C ARG A 141 9.66 -3.97 -16.57
N THR A 142 10.03 -3.05 -17.47
CA THR A 142 10.98 -3.29 -18.56
C THR A 142 12.44 -3.06 -18.15
N VAL A 143 12.67 -2.37 -17.02
CA VAL A 143 14.01 -2.01 -16.52
C VAL A 143 14.36 -2.80 -15.26
N LYS A 144 14.88 -4.01 -15.44
CA LYS A 144 15.36 -4.89 -14.37
C LYS A 144 16.83 -4.69 -14.07
#